data_AF-A0A1Q8BM37-F1
#
_entry.id   AF-A0A1Q8BM37-F1
#
_cell.length_a   1.000
_cell.length_b   1.000
_cell.length_c   1.000
_cell.angle_alpha   90.00
_cell.angle_beta   90.00
_cell.angle_gamma   90.00
#
_symmetry.space_group_name_H-M   'P 1'
#
loop_
_entity.id
_entity.type
_entity.pdbx_description
1 polymer ?
#
loop_
_entity_poly.entity_id
_entity_poly.type
_entity_poly.pdbx_seq_one_letter_code
_entity_poly.pdbx_strand_id
1 'polypeptide(L)'
;ASPTIGSNAGDDIYNSSGSATIVATRAAQAPSPCVPAASPIFFVNASSVGPNAGSDANPGTRSLPFKTITFAMTQATSAATVRVLPGIYDTLNNGETFPITVPAGVLLIADDETPKGSGTSIVGGAQVPTFRAGTSAAVHPGTGSTIAGFTITNDNPDPALARYGLFLSNSAVTLRNNTVTGASHAIGVYVADDGGAPPTPSKNHVITGNRIVDNAPGAGTGLAFVSGGDGSKVEDNVITGNGFGVEYDVAGGDLGSSLQGGSAGRNTISSNAMVDLLVTAPIAICARNNSWDNSPPTSLAASACLFSGEDICDFSGAASIDTGAMPRPNPNLCGL
;
A
#
# COMPACT_ATOMS: atom_id res chain seq x y z
N ALA A 1 -12.94 27.85 -36.52
CA ALA A 1 -13.08 28.49 -37.85
C ALA A 1 -12.74 29.97 -37.72
N SER A 2 -12.50 30.69 -38.82
CA SER A 2 -12.43 32.17 -38.74
C SER A 2 -13.85 32.71 -38.50
N PRO A 3 -14.03 33.76 -37.68
CA PRO A 3 -15.36 34.26 -37.35
C PRO A 3 -16.10 34.77 -38.59
N THR A 4 -17.40 34.50 -38.68
CA THR A 4 -18.29 35.03 -39.73
C THR A 4 -18.58 36.52 -39.48
N ILE A 5 -18.50 37.34 -40.53
CA ILE A 5 -18.77 38.79 -40.44
C ILE A 5 -19.89 39.14 -41.42
N GLY A 6 -20.96 39.74 -40.92
CA GLY A 6 -22.09 40.11 -41.76
C GLY A 6 -23.16 40.89 -41.01
N SER A 7 -24.35 41.02 -41.59
CA SER A 7 -25.47 41.78 -41.03
C SER A 7 -26.68 40.90 -40.74
N ASN A 8 -26.47 39.59 -40.59
CA ASN A 8 -27.53 38.61 -40.37
C ASN A 8 -27.46 38.01 -38.96
N ALA A 9 -28.58 37.46 -38.50
CA ALA A 9 -28.61 36.68 -37.26
C ALA A 9 -27.78 35.40 -37.44
N GLY A 10 -26.77 35.22 -36.58
CA GLY A 10 -25.83 34.09 -36.63
C GLY A 10 -24.43 34.43 -37.14
N ASP A 11 -24.17 35.69 -37.51
CA ASP A 11 -22.81 36.16 -37.78
C ASP A 11 -22.06 36.38 -36.45
N ASP A 12 -20.82 35.89 -36.36
CA ASP A 12 -19.97 36.06 -35.17
C ASP A 12 -19.63 37.53 -34.91
N ILE A 13 -19.62 38.37 -35.95
CA ILE A 13 -19.40 39.82 -35.89
C ILE A 13 -20.43 40.56 -36.76
N TYR A 14 -21.28 41.37 -36.12
CA TYR A 14 -22.30 42.15 -36.81
C TYR A 14 -21.76 43.49 -37.35
N ASN A 15 -21.81 43.71 -38.66
CA ASN A 15 -21.38 44.94 -39.33
C ASN A 15 -22.42 45.40 -40.37
N SER A 16 -23.37 46.23 -39.96
CA SER A 16 -24.47 46.71 -40.82
C SER A 16 -24.08 47.82 -41.80
N SER A 17 -22.92 48.48 -41.63
CA SER A 17 -22.53 49.65 -42.42
C SER A 17 -21.50 49.35 -43.51
N GLY A 18 -20.85 48.18 -43.47
CA GLY A 18 -19.80 47.77 -44.42
C GLY A 18 -18.54 48.64 -44.42
N SER A 19 -18.48 49.68 -43.58
CA SER A 19 -17.41 50.70 -43.56
C SER A 19 -16.31 50.39 -42.53
N ALA A 20 -16.60 49.53 -41.55
CA ALA A 20 -15.63 49.12 -40.55
C ALA A 20 -14.60 48.14 -41.14
N THR A 21 -13.31 48.50 -41.07
CA THR A 21 -12.21 47.57 -41.35
C THR A 21 -11.94 46.76 -40.08
N ILE A 22 -12.38 45.50 -40.06
CA ILE A 22 -12.24 44.61 -38.89
C ILE A 22 -11.13 43.59 -39.16
N VAL A 23 -10.01 43.71 -38.44
CA VAL A 23 -8.88 42.78 -38.52
C VAL A 23 -9.08 41.68 -37.47
N ALA A 24 -9.85 40.65 -37.81
CA ALA A 24 -10.00 39.46 -36.97
C ALA A 24 -8.81 38.51 -37.19
N THR A 25 -7.72 38.72 -36.46
CA THR A 25 -6.60 37.76 -36.43
C THR A 25 -7.00 36.55 -35.57
N ARG A 26 -6.60 35.33 -35.98
CA ARG A 26 -6.79 34.15 -35.12
C ARG A 26 -6.01 34.38 -33.82
N ALA A 27 -6.72 34.43 -32.69
CA ALA A 27 -6.08 34.29 -31.40
C ALA A 27 -5.38 32.92 -31.39
N ALA A 28 -4.06 32.91 -31.18
CA ALA A 28 -3.38 31.69 -30.77
C ALA A 28 -4.07 31.22 -29.49
N GLN A 29 -4.50 29.96 -29.45
CA GLN A 29 -5.08 29.39 -28.23
C GLN A 29 -4.02 29.49 -27.14
N ALA A 30 -4.23 30.38 -26.18
CA ALA A 30 -3.57 30.24 -24.89
C ALA A 30 -4.02 28.88 -24.32
N PRO A 31 -3.10 28.04 -23.81
CA PRO A 31 -3.50 26.80 -23.17
C PRO A 31 -4.53 27.13 -22.09
N SER A 32 -5.69 26.47 -22.15
CA SER A 32 -6.74 26.64 -21.15
C SER A 32 -6.13 26.43 -19.75
N PRO A 33 -6.33 27.36 -18.80
CA PRO A 33 -5.86 27.19 -17.42
C PRO A 33 -6.58 26.05 -16.67
N CYS A 34 -7.50 25.35 -17.35
CA CYS A 34 -8.35 24.29 -16.83
C CYS A 34 -8.06 22.91 -17.46
N VAL A 35 -6.94 22.75 -18.18
CA VAL A 35 -6.42 21.39 -18.42
C VAL A 35 -5.64 21.03 -17.17
N PRO A 36 -6.06 20.04 -16.35
CA PRO A 36 -5.22 19.54 -15.28
C PRO A 36 -3.87 19.18 -15.88
N ALA A 37 -2.79 19.74 -15.35
CA ALA A 37 -1.45 19.31 -15.74
C ALA A 37 -1.41 17.78 -15.60
N ALA A 38 -0.96 17.08 -16.65
CA ALA A 38 -0.82 15.63 -16.59
C ALA A 38 0.00 15.28 -15.33
N SER A 39 -0.51 14.35 -14.53
CA SER A 39 0.19 13.85 -13.33
C SER A 39 1.63 13.53 -13.68
N PRO A 40 2.63 14.11 -12.99
CA PRO A 40 4.02 13.91 -13.34
C PRO A 40 4.40 12.44 -13.13
N ILE A 41 5.19 11.91 -14.07
CA ILE A 41 5.77 10.56 -13.97
C ILE A 41 7.28 10.71 -13.84
N PHE A 42 7.83 10.24 -12.74
CA PHE A 42 9.27 10.15 -12.51
C PHE A 42 9.75 8.71 -12.68
N PHE A 43 11.00 8.55 -13.11
CA PHE A 43 11.66 7.27 -13.27
C PHE A 43 12.88 7.17 -12.36
N VAL A 44 13.08 6.00 -11.76
CA VAL A 44 14.22 5.71 -10.89
C VAL A 44 14.95 4.48 -11.41
N ASN A 45 16.27 4.53 -11.51
CA ASN A 45 17.11 3.40 -11.91
C ASN A 45 18.33 3.29 -10.98
N ALA A 46 18.47 2.15 -10.31
CA ALA A 46 19.59 1.94 -9.39
C ALA A 46 20.97 1.88 -10.09
N SER A 47 21.01 1.50 -11.38
CA SER A 47 22.25 1.34 -12.13
C SER A 47 22.92 2.68 -12.41
N SER A 48 24.20 2.81 -12.09
CA SER A 48 25.03 3.97 -12.44
C SER A 48 25.71 3.84 -13.82
N VAL A 49 25.35 2.81 -14.60
CA VAL A 49 25.91 2.54 -15.93
C VAL A 49 24.81 2.30 -16.96
N GLY A 50 25.14 2.55 -18.23
CA GLY A 50 24.24 2.36 -19.37
C GLY A 50 23.54 3.64 -19.85
N PRO A 51 22.76 3.57 -20.93
CA PRO A 51 22.15 4.74 -21.58
C PRO A 51 21.10 5.45 -20.71
N ASN A 52 20.54 4.76 -19.72
CA ASN A 52 19.59 5.30 -18.75
C ASN A 52 20.14 5.21 -17.32
N ALA A 53 21.45 5.42 -17.15
CA ALA A 53 22.08 5.41 -15.83
C ALA A 53 21.39 6.41 -14.88
N GLY A 54 21.05 5.95 -13.68
CA GLY A 54 20.46 6.77 -12.64
C GLY A 54 21.45 7.78 -12.08
N SER A 55 20.97 9.01 -11.88
CA SER A 55 21.66 10.06 -11.13
C SER A 55 20.61 10.97 -10.52
N ASP A 56 20.76 11.32 -9.24
CA ASP A 56 19.84 12.27 -8.58
C ASP A 56 20.05 13.72 -9.08
N ALA A 57 21.04 13.97 -9.93
CA ALA A 57 21.17 15.20 -10.70
C ALA A 57 20.35 15.20 -12.01
N ASN A 58 19.81 14.05 -12.43
CA ASN A 58 18.97 13.94 -13.61
C ASN A 58 17.58 14.55 -13.37
N PRO A 59 16.81 14.89 -14.41
CA PRO A 59 15.44 15.42 -14.27
C PRO A 59 14.36 14.36 -13.93
N GLY A 60 14.72 13.08 -13.79
CA GLY A 60 13.76 12.01 -13.47
C GLY A 60 12.93 11.52 -14.65
N THR A 61 13.39 11.73 -15.89
CA THR A 61 12.71 11.23 -17.10
C THR A 61 13.12 9.79 -17.40
N ARG A 62 12.42 9.11 -18.32
CA ARG A 62 12.73 7.71 -18.67
C ARG A 62 14.16 7.50 -19.19
N SER A 63 14.70 8.48 -19.93
CA SER A 63 16.08 8.43 -20.46
C SER A 63 17.12 8.98 -19.49
N LEU A 64 16.71 9.83 -18.55
CA LEU A 64 17.56 10.40 -17.50
C LEU A 64 16.86 10.23 -16.15
N PRO A 65 16.83 8.99 -15.61
CA PRO A 65 16.12 8.68 -14.38
C PRO A 65 16.91 9.16 -13.15
N PHE A 66 16.21 9.36 -12.03
CA PHE A 66 16.85 9.49 -10.73
C PHE A 66 17.58 8.19 -10.36
N LYS A 67 18.53 8.27 -9.43
CA LYS A 67 19.24 7.09 -8.92
C LYS A 67 18.49 6.43 -7.77
N THR A 68 18.00 7.23 -6.84
CA THR A 68 17.38 6.76 -5.59
C THR A 68 15.87 7.01 -5.57
N ILE A 69 15.13 6.10 -4.94
CA ILE A 69 13.73 6.25 -4.59
C ILE A 69 13.59 7.38 -3.56
N THR A 70 14.51 7.46 -2.59
CA THR A 70 14.58 8.53 -1.58
C THR A 70 14.54 9.91 -2.25
N PHE A 71 15.41 10.16 -3.23
CA PHE A 71 15.41 11.44 -3.94
C PHE A 71 14.12 11.66 -4.72
N ALA A 72 13.62 10.64 -5.41
CA ALA A 72 12.34 10.73 -6.13
C ALA A 72 11.17 11.10 -5.20
N MET A 73 11.14 10.63 -3.95
CA MET A 73 10.13 10.99 -2.97
C MET A 73 10.21 12.47 -2.54
N THR A 74 11.37 13.12 -2.66
CA THR A 74 11.49 14.57 -2.43
C THR A 74 10.95 15.41 -3.59
N GLN A 75 10.88 14.83 -4.79
CA GLN A 75 10.40 15.50 -6.00
C GLN A 75 8.91 15.23 -6.27
N ALA A 76 8.43 14.07 -5.86
CA ALA A 76 7.04 13.64 -6.06
C ALA A 76 6.08 14.41 -5.15
N THR A 77 5.01 14.93 -5.73
CA THR A 77 3.88 15.54 -5.01
C THR A 77 2.62 14.70 -5.25
N SER A 78 1.53 15.02 -4.54
CA SER A 78 0.27 14.27 -4.67
C SER A 78 -0.16 14.10 -6.13
N ALA A 79 -0.67 12.92 -6.45
CA ALA A 79 -1.00 12.44 -7.79
C ALA A 79 0.20 12.15 -8.73
N ALA A 80 1.45 12.34 -8.30
CA ALA A 80 2.62 11.90 -9.05
C ALA A 80 2.74 10.36 -9.05
N THR A 81 3.29 9.82 -10.13
CA THR A 81 3.70 8.42 -10.21
C THR A 81 5.22 8.33 -10.27
N VAL A 82 5.81 7.51 -9.41
CA VAL A 82 7.24 7.18 -9.45
C VAL A 82 7.38 5.73 -9.90
N ARG A 83 7.93 5.52 -11.09
CA ARG A 83 8.19 4.21 -11.69
C ARG A 83 9.63 3.78 -11.45
N VAL A 84 9.81 2.67 -10.76
CA VAL A 84 11.12 2.21 -10.29
C VAL A 84 11.56 1.00 -11.11
N LEU A 85 12.63 1.15 -11.88
CA LEU A 85 13.15 0.06 -12.72
C LEU A 85 13.65 -1.12 -11.86
N PRO A 86 13.79 -2.32 -12.44
CA PRO A 86 14.40 -3.46 -11.76
C PRO A 86 15.79 -3.12 -11.19
N GLY A 87 16.03 -3.53 -9.95
CA GLY A 87 17.25 -3.25 -9.20
C GLY A 87 17.08 -3.53 -7.71
N ILE A 88 18.19 -3.47 -6.98
CA ILE A 88 18.22 -3.50 -5.53
C ILE A 88 18.43 -2.05 -5.05
N TYR A 89 17.49 -1.59 -4.23
CA TYR A 89 17.45 -0.25 -3.65
C TYR A 89 17.71 -0.38 -2.16
N ASP A 90 18.95 -0.09 -1.78
CA ASP A 90 19.48 -0.22 -0.43
C ASP A 90 20.42 0.95 -0.07
N THR A 91 20.82 1.04 1.19
CA THR A 91 21.76 2.09 1.63
C THR A 91 23.18 1.86 1.11
N LEU A 92 23.66 0.60 1.09
CA LEU A 92 25.07 0.28 0.83
C LEU A 92 25.46 0.43 -0.65
N ASN A 93 24.60 0.00 -1.57
CA ASN A 93 24.89 -0.05 -3.00
C ASN A 93 24.20 1.09 -3.77
N ASN A 94 23.01 1.51 -3.32
CA ASN A 94 22.24 2.54 -4.02
C ASN A 94 22.28 3.93 -3.36
N GLY A 95 22.47 3.99 -2.04
CA GLY A 95 22.47 5.25 -1.29
C GLY A 95 21.09 5.66 -0.78
N GLU A 96 20.15 4.72 -0.69
CA GLU A 96 18.83 4.96 -0.10
C GLU A 96 18.92 5.36 1.37
N THR A 97 18.04 6.27 1.78
CA THR A 97 17.83 6.61 3.19
C THR A 97 16.50 6.04 3.65
N PHE A 98 16.55 5.21 4.67
CA PHE A 98 15.36 4.56 5.21
C PHE A 98 14.76 5.31 6.41
N PRO A 99 13.45 5.11 6.70
CA PRO A 99 12.49 4.44 5.82
C PRO A 99 12.24 5.24 4.54
N ILE A 100 11.90 4.55 3.44
CA ILE A 100 11.38 5.21 2.25
C ILE A 100 10.02 5.82 2.61
N THR A 101 10.01 7.12 2.82
CA THR A 101 8.79 7.87 3.18
C THR A 101 8.09 8.31 1.90
N VAL A 102 6.92 7.74 1.63
CA VAL A 102 6.16 8.05 0.40
C VAL A 102 5.19 9.20 0.68
N PRO A 103 5.23 10.31 -0.07
CA PRO A 103 4.33 11.43 0.16
C PRO A 103 2.85 11.06 -0.04
N ALA A 104 1.96 11.82 0.58
CA ALA A 104 0.53 11.61 0.46
C ALA A 104 0.07 11.67 -1.02
N GLY A 105 -0.77 10.72 -1.42
CA GLY A 105 -1.31 10.62 -2.78
C GLY A 105 -0.29 10.25 -3.88
N VAL A 106 0.95 9.89 -3.53
CA VAL A 106 1.96 9.43 -4.50
C VAL A 106 1.79 7.95 -4.80
N LEU A 107 1.98 7.58 -6.06
CA LEU A 107 2.00 6.19 -6.51
C LEU A 107 3.46 5.77 -6.70
N LEU A 108 4.00 4.97 -5.77
CA LEU A 108 5.30 4.32 -5.88
C LEU A 108 5.10 2.93 -6.48
N ILE A 109 5.60 2.71 -7.69
CA ILE A 109 5.29 1.52 -8.50
C ILE A 109 6.58 0.96 -9.11
N ALA A 110 6.83 -0.33 -8.97
CA ALA A 110 7.87 -1.01 -9.74
C ALA A 110 7.51 -1.03 -11.23
N ASP A 111 8.47 -0.77 -12.11
CA ASP A 111 8.26 -0.64 -13.56
C ASP A 111 7.64 -1.91 -14.17
N ASP A 112 7.97 -3.07 -13.60
CA ASP A 112 7.34 -4.36 -13.88
C ASP A 112 6.59 -4.88 -12.63
N GLU A 113 5.26 -4.86 -12.67
CA GLU A 113 4.42 -5.43 -11.61
C GLU A 113 4.20 -6.93 -11.78
N THR A 114 4.71 -7.54 -12.86
CA THR A 114 4.46 -8.92 -13.26
C THR A 114 5.76 -9.68 -13.52
N PRO A 115 6.20 -10.61 -12.65
CA PRO A 115 5.46 -11.19 -11.53
C PRO A 115 5.74 -10.50 -10.17
N LYS A 116 4.78 -9.74 -9.63
CA LYS A 116 4.59 -9.38 -8.20
C LYS A 116 5.87 -9.21 -7.36
N GLY A 117 6.73 -8.23 -7.67
CA GLY A 117 7.98 -8.02 -6.93
C GLY A 117 9.22 -8.70 -7.50
N SER A 118 9.11 -9.42 -8.61
CA SER A 118 10.24 -10.06 -9.28
C SER A 118 11.09 -9.04 -10.03
N GLY A 119 12.11 -8.50 -9.35
CA GLY A 119 13.18 -7.74 -9.97
C GLY A 119 13.44 -6.37 -9.35
N THR A 120 12.50 -5.82 -8.57
CA THR A 120 12.66 -4.54 -7.88
C THR A 120 12.55 -4.75 -6.37
N SER A 121 13.68 -4.63 -5.67
CA SER A 121 13.76 -4.88 -4.23
C SER A 121 14.08 -3.61 -3.45
N ILE A 122 13.31 -3.34 -2.40
CA ILE A 122 13.60 -2.34 -1.37
C ILE A 122 14.16 -3.09 -0.16
N VAL A 123 15.43 -2.85 0.16
CA VAL A 123 16.18 -3.58 1.18
C VAL A 123 16.80 -2.59 2.14
N GLY A 124 16.26 -2.51 3.35
CA GLY A 124 16.74 -1.59 4.37
C GLY A 124 15.66 -1.24 5.37
N GLY A 125 16.06 -0.56 6.42
CA GLY A 125 15.11 0.03 7.36
C GLY A 125 15.79 0.99 8.30
N ALA A 126 15.00 1.92 8.82
CA ALA A 126 15.42 2.79 9.92
C ALA A 126 14.22 3.12 10.79
N GLN A 127 14.47 3.83 11.88
CA GLN A 127 13.43 4.31 12.79
C GLN A 127 12.35 5.08 12.02
N VAL A 128 11.08 4.73 12.23
CA VAL A 128 9.95 5.48 11.66
C VAL A 128 9.93 6.88 12.27
N PRO A 129 9.96 7.95 11.45
CA PRO A 129 9.89 9.31 11.95
C PRO A 129 8.65 9.54 12.80
N THR A 130 8.76 10.38 13.84
CA THR A 130 7.65 10.80 14.73
C THR A 130 6.94 9.69 15.53
N PHE A 131 7.26 8.42 15.29
CA PHE A 131 6.77 7.29 16.09
C PHE A 131 7.74 6.96 17.24
N ARG A 132 7.25 6.23 18.25
CA ARG A 132 8.04 5.87 19.44
C ARG A 132 9.35 5.16 19.07
N ALA A 133 10.42 5.45 19.81
CA ALA A 133 11.72 4.80 19.63
C ALA A 133 11.59 3.26 19.70
N GLY A 134 12.35 2.56 18.86
CA GLY A 134 12.32 1.09 18.78
C GLY A 134 11.54 0.52 17.59
N THR A 135 11.07 1.37 16.68
CA THR A 135 10.19 0.97 15.56
C THR A 135 10.87 1.27 14.25
N SER A 136 11.29 0.25 13.51
CA SER A 136 11.91 0.41 12.19
C SER A 136 11.00 -0.05 11.07
N ALA A 137 11.01 0.67 9.94
CA ALA A 137 10.33 0.26 8.72
C ALA A 137 11.24 0.34 7.49
N ALA A 138 11.00 -0.48 6.47
CA ALA A 138 11.57 -0.28 5.14
C ALA A 138 10.80 0.81 4.37
N VAL A 139 9.46 0.77 4.41
CA VAL A 139 8.60 1.73 3.73
C VAL A 139 7.59 2.32 4.71
N HIS A 140 7.44 3.64 4.68
CA HIS A 140 6.44 4.39 5.44
C HIS A 140 5.53 5.16 4.48
N PRO A 141 4.38 4.57 4.09
CA PRO A 141 3.48 5.21 3.13
C PRO A 141 2.67 6.35 3.75
N GLY A 142 2.55 7.47 3.04
CA GLY A 142 1.69 8.60 3.39
C GLY A 142 0.23 8.37 3.03
N THR A 143 -0.67 9.23 3.52
CA THR A 143 -2.11 9.11 3.29
C THR A 143 -2.47 9.00 1.82
N GLY A 144 -3.29 8.01 1.44
CA GLY A 144 -3.76 7.85 0.06
C GLY A 144 -2.69 7.42 -0.94
N SER A 145 -1.48 7.07 -0.48
CA SER A 145 -0.40 6.60 -1.36
C SER A 145 -0.62 5.15 -1.82
N THR A 146 0.05 4.77 -2.91
CA THR A 146 0.06 3.39 -3.41
C THR A 146 1.47 2.86 -3.45
N ILE A 147 1.68 1.65 -2.93
CA ILE A 147 2.93 0.89 -3.05
C ILE A 147 2.64 -0.37 -3.85
N ALA A 148 3.31 -0.55 -4.99
CA ALA A 148 3.03 -1.67 -5.87
C ALA A 148 4.24 -2.32 -6.54
N GLY A 149 4.22 -3.66 -6.59
CA GLY A 149 5.15 -4.43 -7.41
C GLY A 149 6.56 -4.60 -6.83
N PHE A 150 6.79 -4.36 -5.55
CA PHE A 150 8.12 -4.47 -4.92
C PHE A 150 8.30 -5.78 -4.17
N THR A 151 9.55 -6.27 -4.08
CA THR A 151 9.98 -7.11 -2.95
C THR A 151 10.49 -6.20 -1.84
N ILE A 152 9.96 -6.32 -0.63
CA ILE A 152 10.23 -5.40 0.49
C ILE A 152 10.76 -6.19 1.68
N THR A 153 11.93 -5.79 2.19
CA THR A 153 12.50 -6.35 3.42
C THR A 153 13.19 -5.28 4.26
N ASN A 154 12.98 -5.37 5.57
CA ASN A 154 13.70 -4.59 6.57
C ASN A 154 14.79 -5.44 7.23
N ASP A 155 16.02 -5.20 6.82
CA ASP A 155 17.21 -5.90 7.31
C ASP A 155 18.05 -5.04 8.29
N ASN A 156 17.51 -3.88 8.70
CA ASN A 156 18.16 -2.92 9.61
C ASN A 156 18.91 -3.63 10.73
N PRO A 157 20.25 -3.56 10.81
CA PRO A 157 21.04 -4.45 11.66
C PRO A 157 20.81 -4.27 13.16
N ASP A 158 20.26 -3.13 13.59
CA ASP A 158 20.09 -2.80 15.01
C ASP A 158 19.14 -3.78 15.72
N PRO A 159 19.62 -4.58 16.70
CA PRO A 159 18.77 -5.51 17.43
C PRO A 159 17.79 -4.81 18.39
N ALA A 160 17.98 -3.53 18.69
CA ALA A 160 17.08 -2.75 19.54
C ALA A 160 15.82 -2.26 18.81
N LEU A 161 15.79 -2.35 17.48
CA LEU A 161 14.66 -1.93 16.67
C LEU A 161 13.83 -3.14 16.23
N ALA A 162 12.54 -3.12 16.52
CA ALA A 162 11.59 -4.03 15.90
C ALA A 162 11.52 -3.71 14.40
N ARG A 163 11.67 -4.75 13.57
CA ARG A 163 11.77 -4.61 12.10
C ARG A 163 10.42 -4.87 11.46
N TYR A 164 9.93 -3.87 10.75
CA TYR A 164 8.71 -3.97 9.95
C TYR A 164 9.01 -3.79 8.46
N GLY A 165 8.40 -4.59 7.60
CA GLY A 165 8.49 -4.38 6.15
C GLY A 165 7.80 -3.08 5.75
N LEU A 166 6.51 -2.97 6.06
CA LEU A 166 5.74 -1.74 5.87
C LEU A 166 5.09 -1.28 7.17
N PHE A 167 5.07 0.04 7.38
CA PHE A 167 4.44 0.68 8.53
C PHE A 167 3.29 1.58 8.09
N LEU A 168 2.06 1.14 8.34
CA LEU A 168 0.83 1.75 7.85
C LEU A 168 0.19 2.54 9.00
N SER A 169 0.72 3.73 9.26
CA SER A 169 0.16 4.67 10.25
C SER A 169 -0.66 5.81 9.65
N ASN A 170 -0.70 5.91 8.32
CA ASN A 170 -1.50 6.88 7.59
C ASN A 170 -2.65 6.20 6.83
N SER A 171 -3.83 6.82 6.77
CA SER A 171 -5.03 6.21 6.19
C SER A 171 -5.02 6.08 4.66
N ALA A 172 -5.92 5.24 4.13
CA ALA A 172 -6.20 5.09 2.71
C ALA A 172 -5.02 4.63 1.83
N VAL A 173 -4.03 3.96 2.43
CA VAL A 173 -2.90 3.37 1.68
C VAL A 173 -3.36 2.16 0.88
N THR A 174 -2.93 2.08 -0.38
CA THR A 174 -3.10 0.88 -1.21
C THR A 174 -1.77 0.11 -1.29
N LEU A 175 -1.75 -1.12 -0.79
CA LEU A 175 -0.66 -2.06 -0.99
C LEU A 175 -1.10 -3.11 -1.99
N ARG A 176 -0.44 -3.19 -3.14
CA ARG A 176 -0.81 -4.18 -4.14
C ARG A 176 0.34 -4.87 -4.85
N ASN A 177 0.19 -6.18 -5.09
CA ASN A 177 1.16 -6.97 -5.86
C ASN A 177 2.60 -6.90 -5.34
N ASN A 178 2.80 -6.63 -4.05
CA ASN A 178 4.13 -6.67 -3.42
C ASN A 178 4.44 -8.06 -2.88
N THR A 179 5.72 -8.35 -2.69
CA THR A 179 6.21 -9.45 -1.86
C THR A 179 6.86 -8.84 -0.61
N VAL A 180 6.35 -9.15 0.58
CA VAL A 180 6.87 -8.67 1.87
C VAL A 180 7.42 -9.85 2.64
N THR A 181 8.71 -9.83 2.93
CA THR A 181 9.41 -10.98 3.50
C THR A 181 10.63 -10.59 4.33
N GLY A 182 10.97 -11.39 5.35
CA GLY A 182 12.23 -11.26 6.06
C GLY A 182 12.27 -12.06 7.37
N ALA A 183 13.27 -12.92 7.51
CA ALA A 183 13.44 -13.79 8.68
C ALA A 183 13.69 -13.04 10.01
N SER A 184 14.00 -11.74 9.95
CA SER A 184 14.24 -10.86 11.10
C SER A 184 13.06 -9.94 11.42
N HIS A 185 11.96 -10.01 10.66
CA HIS A 185 10.81 -9.13 10.87
C HIS A 185 10.10 -9.49 12.16
N ALA A 186 9.74 -8.48 12.95
CA ALA A 186 8.73 -8.64 13.97
C ALA A 186 7.36 -8.78 13.29
N ILE A 187 7.06 -7.91 12.33
CA ILE A 187 5.81 -7.91 11.57
C ILE A 187 6.08 -7.52 10.10
N GLY A 188 5.57 -8.26 9.13
CA GLY A 188 5.72 -7.93 7.70
C GLY A 188 5.03 -6.62 7.35
N VAL A 189 3.71 -6.54 7.60
CA VAL A 189 2.88 -5.34 7.42
C VAL A 189 2.25 -4.94 8.75
N TYR A 190 2.70 -3.82 9.31
CA TYR A 190 2.25 -3.30 10.61
C TYR A 190 1.24 -2.18 10.41
N VAL A 191 -0.03 -2.39 10.81
CA VAL A 191 -1.12 -1.40 10.71
C VAL A 191 -1.35 -0.74 12.08
N ALA A 192 -1.20 0.59 12.12
CA ALA A 192 -0.99 1.34 13.35
C ALA A 192 -1.76 2.65 13.42
N ASP A 193 -1.78 3.28 14.58
CA ASP A 193 -1.98 4.71 14.75
C ASP A 193 -0.77 5.54 14.31
N ASP A 194 -0.94 6.87 14.28
CA ASP A 194 0.08 7.86 13.92
C ASP A 194 1.18 8.07 14.99
N GLY A 195 1.09 7.45 16.16
CA GLY A 195 1.99 7.65 17.30
C GLY A 195 1.83 9.01 17.99
N GLY A 196 0.78 9.77 17.65
CA GLY A 196 0.47 11.06 18.22
C GLY A 196 0.00 10.98 19.68
N ALA A 197 -0.15 12.15 20.29
CA ALA A 197 -0.72 12.30 21.63
C ALA A 197 -1.88 13.32 21.59
N PRO A 198 -3.16 12.88 21.51
CA PRO A 198 -3.63 11.49 21.48
C PRO A 198 -3.34 10.78 20.13
N PRO A 199 -3.25 9.43 20.12
CA PRO A 199 -3.01 8.68 18.89
C PRO A 199 -4.24 8.67 17.98
N THR A 200 -4.02 8.75 16.67
CA THR A 200 -5.06 8.64 15.64
C THR A 200 -4.90 7.32 14.88
N PRO A 201 -5.81 6.35 15.02
CA PRO A 201 -5.79 5.11 14.25
C PRO A 201 -5.86 5.35 12.73
N SER A 202 -5.01 4.66 11.96
CA SER A 202 -5.15 4.60 10.51
C SER A 202 -6.42 3.86 10.10
N LYS A 203 -6.92 4.13 8.88
CA LYS A 203 -8.18 3.55 8.37
C LYS A 203 -8.15 3.30 6.87
N ASN A 204 -9.09 2.47 6.40
CA ASN A 204 -9.50 2.34 5.01
C ASN A 204 -8.36 1.94 4.04
N HIS A 205 -7.44 1.08 4.46
CA HIS A 205 -6.41 0.55 3.57
C HIS A 205 -6.99 -0.43 2.56
N VAL A 206 -6.32 -0.59 1.42
CA VAL A 206 -6.59 -1.68 0.47
C VAL A 206 -5.32 -2.51 0.36
N ILE A 207 -5.34 -3.72 0.91
CA ILE A 207 -4.22 -4.65 0.91
C ILE A 207 -4.62 -5.79 -0.02
N THR A 208 -4.10 -5.79 -1.25
CA THR A 208 -4.56 -6.72 -2.28
C THR A 208 -3.49 -7.36 -3.15
N GLY A 209 -3.63 -8.65 -3.46
CA GLY A 209 -2.73 -9.32 -4.42
C GLY A 209 -1.30 -9.51 -3.93
N ASN A 210 -0.99 -9.19 -2.67
CA ASN A 210 0.36 -9.26 -2.11
C ASN A 210 0.73 -10.69 -1.70
N ARG A 211 2.03 -10.96 -1.59
CA ARG A 211 2.60 -12.13 -0.93
C ARG A 211 3.27 -11.66 0.36
N ILE A 212 2.72 -12.01 1.52
CA ILE A 212 3.25 -11.64 2.82
C ILE A 212 3.77 -12.93 3.45
N VAL A 213 5.06 -13.20 3.26
CA VAL A 213 5.61 -14.55 3.44
C VAL A 213 6.94 -14.54 4.18
N ASP A 214 7.18 -15.60 4.94
CA ASP A 214 8.45 -15.85 5.63
C ASP A 214 8.91 -14.69 6.53
N ASN A 215 7.96 -13.99 7.17
CA ASN A 215 8.26 -12.95 8.16
C ASN A 215 8.51 -13.61 9.53
N ALA A 216 9.80 -13.70 9.89
CA ALA A 216 10.37 -14.47 11.00
C ALA A 216 9.62 -15.80 11.27
N PRO A 217 9.86 -16.85 10.44
CA PRO A 217 9.21 -18.14 10.60
C PRO A 217 9.44 -18.69 12.02
N GLY A 218 8.36 -18.74 12.81
CA GLY A 218 8.38 -19.17 14.22
C GLY A 218 8.28 -18.07 15.28
N ALA A 219 8.11 -16.79 14.91
CA ALA A 219 7.79 -15.74 15.88
C ALA A 219 7.10 -14.49 15.29
N GLY A 220 7.36 -14.15 14.02
CA GLY A 220 6.87 -12.91 13.41
C GLY A 220 5.46 -13.03 12.85
N THR A 221 4.77 -11.90 12.76
CA THR A 221 3.43 -11.82 12.16
C THR A 221 3.53 -11.36 10.69
N GLY A 222 2.75 -11.95 9.79
CA GLY A 222 2.64 -11.50 8.41
C GLY A 222 1.98 -10.13 8.33
N LEU A 223 0.70 -10.04 8.68
CA LEU A 223 -0.11 -8.83 8.69
C LEU A 223 -0.72 -8.60 10.08
N ALA A 224 -0.44 -7.46 10.72
CA ALA A 224 -0.97 -7.16 12.06
C ALA A 224 -1.78 -5.86 12.09
N PHE A 225 -2.99 -5.93 12.63
CA PHE A 225 -3.83 -4.80 12.99
C PHE A 225 -3.66 -4.47 14.48
N VAL A 226 -2.66 -3.65 14.79
CA VAL A 226 -2.22 -3.43 16.19
C VAL A 226 -2.91 -2.23 16.82
N SER A 227 -3.03 -1.12 16.10
CA SER A 227 -3.71 0.08 16.60
C SER A 227 -4.43 0.91 15.54
N GLY A 228 -4.68 0.31 14.38
CA GLY A 228 -5.46 0.90 13.31
C GLY A 228 -5.94 -0.14 12.29
N GLY A 229 -6.52 0.34 11.20
CA GLY A 229 -6.96 -0.45 10.07
C GLY A 229 -8.47 -0.65 9.94
N ASP A 230 -9.26 -0.02 10.80
CA ASP A 230 -10.72 0.01 10.67
C ASP A 230 -11.16 0.43 9.25
N GLY A 231 -12.14 -0.27 8.69
CA GLY A 231 -12.63 -0.08 7.32
C GLY A 231 -11.68 -0.55 6.21
N SER A 232 -10.53 -1.16 6.54
CA SER A 232 -9.61 -1.68 5.52
C SER A 232 -10.14 -2.93 4.83
N LYS A 233 -9.64 -3.22 3.64
CA LYS A 233 -9.94 -4.43 2.87
C LYS A 233 -8.68 -5.24 2.66
N VAL A 234 -8.77 -6.53 2.94
CA VAL A 234 -7.69 -7.50 2.70
C VAL A 234 -8.23 -8.56 1.75
N GLU A 235 -7.76 -8.56 0.51
CA GLU A 235 -8.27 -9.46 -0.54
C GLU A 235 -7.20 -9.98 -1.50
N ASP A 236 -7.35 -11.19 -2.02
CA ASP A 236 -6.43 -11.78 -3.01
C ASP A 236 -4.96 -11.91 -2.55
N ASN A 237 -4.68 -11.88 -1.24
CA ASN A 237 -3.32 -12.01 -0.73
C ASN A 237 -2.93 -13.48 -0.48
N VAL A 238 -1.63 -13.74 -0.47
CA VAL A 238 -1.03 -14.99 0.00
C VAL A 238 -0.24 -14.69 1.26
N ILE A 239 -0.66 -15.22 2.39
CA ILE A 239 -0.11 -14.96 3.73
C ILE A 239 0.27 -16.31 4.35
N THR A 240 1.53 -16.72 4.15
CA THR A 240 1.99 -18.09 4.43
C THR A 240 3.43 -18.11 4.93
N GLY A 241 3.84 -19.11 5.70
CA GLY A 241 5.25 -19.27 6.13
C GLY A 241 5.73 -18.26 7.17
N ASN A 242 4.84 -17.42 7.70
CA ASN A 242 5.14 -16.53 8.83
C ASN A 242 5.08 -17.32 10.15
N GLY A 243 5.43 -16.69 11.28
CA GLY A 243 5.03 -17.22 12.59
C GLY A 243 3.52 -17.21 12.74
N PHE A 244 2.94 -16.02 12.76
CA PHE A 244 1.50 -15.78 12.70
C PHE A 244 1.11 -15.24 11.32
N GLY A 245 0.01 -15.71 10.73
CA GLY A 245 -0.45 -15.20 9.45
C GLY A 245 -0.98 -13.77 9.56
N VAL A 246 -2.13 -13.64 10.22
CA VAL A 246 -2.80 -12.37 10.49
C VAL A 246 -3.09 -12.22 11.99
N GLU A 247 -2.89 -11.02 12.53
CA GLU A 247 -3.12 -10.71 13.94
C GLU A 247 -4.06 -9.50 14.09
N TYR A 248 -4.99 -9.58 15.03
CA TYR A 248 -5.88 -8.49 15.42
C TYR A 248 -5.78 -8.20 16.93
N ASP A 249 -5.26 -7.02 17.26
CA ASP A 249 -5.30 -6.45 18.62
C ASP A 249 -6.38 -5.40 18.78
N VAL A 250 -6.89 -4.86 17.67
CA VAL A 250 -7.97 -3.88 17.61
C VAL A 250 -8.91 -4.19 16.45
N ALA A 251 -10.02 -3.46 16.35
CA ALA A 251 -10.82 -3.47 15.14
C ALA A 251 -9.96 -3.09 13.93
N GLY A 252 -9.90 -3.98 12.94
CA GLY A 252 -8.99 -3.90 11.80
C GLY A 252 -9.70 -4.09 10.47
N GLY A 253 -8.99 -4.68 9.50
CA GLY A 253 -9.52 -4.88 8.15
C GLY A 253 -10.57 -5.98 8.03
N ASP A 254 -11.35 -5.92 6.95
CA ASP A 254 -12.23 -6.98 6.46
C ASP A 254 -11.39 -7.98 5.64
N LEU A 255 -11.26 -9.22 6.14
CA LEU A 255 -10.58 -10.32 5.44
C LEU A 255 -11.51 -11.01 4.42
N GLY A 256 -12.79 -10.65 4.36
CA GLY A 256 -13.74 -11.17 3.40
C GLY A 256 -15.19 -11.09 3.89
N SER A 257 -16.05 -10.52 3.05
CA SER A 257 -17.45 -10.23 3.37
C SER A 257 -18.39 -10.67 2.24
N SER A 258 -19.67 -10.87 2.58
CA SER A 258 -20.75 -11.06 1.62
C SER A 258 -21.44 -9.75 1.23
N LEU A 259 -21.05 -8.63 1.82
CA LEU A 259 -21.67 -7.34 1.60
C LEU A 259 -21.07 -6.61 0.40
N GLN A 260 -21.94 -5.87 -0.31
CA GLN A 260 -21.52 -5.00 -1.38
C GLN A 260 -20.57 -3.93 -0.84
N GLY A 261 -19.37 -3.81 -1.44
CA GLY A 261 -18.37 -2.86 -1.00
C GLY A 261 -17.50 -3.33 0.16
N GLY A 262 -17.70 -4.55 0.69
CA GLY A 262 -16.74 -5.21 1.59
C GLY A 262 -15.51 -5.74 0.85
N SER A 263 -14.61 -6.38 1.59
CA SER A 263 -13.51 -7.17 1.03
C SER A 263 -14.07 -8.39 0.32
N ALA A 264 -13.52 -8.73 -0.85
CA ALA A 264 -13.91 -9.94 -1.54
C ALA A 264 -13.34 -11.23 -0.89
N GLY A 265 -12.43 -11.08 0.07
CA GLY A 265 -11.65 -12.18 0.62
C GLY A 265 -10.72 -12.76 -0.42
N ARG A 266 -10.79 -14.07 -0.66
CA ARG A 266 -9.86 -14.80 -1.55
C ARG A 266 -8.41 -14.72 -1.10
N ASN A 267 -8.18 -14.53 0.20
CA ASN A 267 -6.84 -14.66 0.75
C ASN A 267 -6.53 -16.15 0.96
N THR A 268 -5.26 -16.51 0.74
CA THR A 268 -4.69 -17.76 1.24
C THR A 268 -4.00 -17.41 2.55
N ILE A 269 -4.57 -17.84 3.68
CA ILE A 269 -4.02 -17.61 5.01
C ILE A 269 -3.83 -19.00 5.61
N SER A 270 -2.66 -19.58 5.36
CA SER A 270 -2.42 -21.01 5.59
C SER A 270 -0.94 -21.26 5.85
N SER A 271 -0.61 -22.38 6.50
CA SER A 271 0.75 -22.87 6.66
C SER A 271 1.68 -21.82 7.30
N ASN A 272 1.13 -21.04 8.24
CA ASN A 272 1.92 -20.23 9.15
C ASN A 272 2.34 -21.11 10.34
N ALA A 273 3.56 -20.92 10.84
CA ALA A 273 4.20 -21.88 11.75
C ALA A 273 3.48 -22.00 13.11
N MET A 274 2.80 -20.94 13.54
CA MET A 274 2.09 -20.89 14.82
C MET A 274 0.58 -20.86 14.61
N VAL A 275 0.03 -19.80 14.03
CA VAL A 275 -1.42 -19.65 13.81
C VAL A 275 -1.68 -18.86 12.54
N ASP A 276 -2.69 -19.23 11.75
CA ASP A 276 -3.08 -18.45 10.57
C ASP A 276 -3.79 -17.14 10.93
N LEU A 277 -4.71 -17.15 11.90
CA LEU A 277 -5.37 -15.97 12.45
C LEU A 277 -5.34 -15.95 13.99
N LEU A 278 -4.63 -14.97 14.56
CA LEU A 278 -4.60 -14.68 15.99
C LEU A 278 -5.49 -13.47 16.31
N VAL A 279 -6.34 -13.59 17.34
CA VAL A 279 -7.24 -12.51 17.77
C VAL A 279 -7.10 -12.30 19.27
N THR A 280 -6.73 -11.10 19.71
CA THR A 280 -6.48 -10.82 21.12
C THR A 280 -7.52 -9.87 21.73
N ALA A 281 -8.41 -9.30 20.91
CA ALA A 281 -9.47 -8.38 21.34
C ALA A 281 -10.89 -8.89 21.04
N PRO A 282 -11.91 -8.51 21.84
CA PRO A 282 -13.29 -8.96 21.68
C PRO A 282 -13.98 -8.18 20.54
N ILE A 283 -13.58 -8.45 19.30
CA ILE A 283 -13.99 -7.74 18.10
C ILE A 283 -14.74 -8.65 17.12
N ALA A 284 -15.43 -8.04 16.15
CA ALA A 284 -16.00 -8.75 15.01
C ALA A 284 -14.99 -8.78 13.84
N ILE A 285 -14.80 -9.94 13.22
CA ILE A 285 -13.91 -10.14 12.07
C ILE A 285 -14.69 -10.86 10.96
N CYS A 286 -14.76 -10.21 9.80
CA CYS A 286 -15.28 -10.80 8.58
C CYS A 286 -14.12 -11.51 7.86
N ALA A 287 -14.22 -12.82 7.70
CA ALA A 287 -13.15 -13.66 7.13
C ALA A 287 -13.70 -14.72 6.16
N ARG A 288 -14.77 -14.39 5.45
CA ARG A 288 -15.37 -15.25 4.44
C ARG A 288 -14.48 -15.43 3.22
N ASN A 289 -14.70 -16.51 2.48
CA ASN A 289 -14.05 -16.77 1.18
C ASN A 289 -12.51 -16.82 1.23
N ASN A 290 -11.94 -17.18 2.37
CA ASN A 290 -10.49 -17.41 2.50
C ASN A 290 -10.17 -18.90 2.47
N SER A 291 -8.94 -19.22 2.08
CA SER A 291 -8.38 -20.56 2.14
C SER A 291 -7.51 -20.69 3.37
N TRP A 292 -7.71 -21.76 4.13
CA TRP A 292 -7.06 -22.10 5.40
C TRP A 292 -6.41 -23.49 5.29
N ASP A 293 -5.65 -23.91 6.30
CA ASP A 293 -5.09 -25.26 6.34
C ASP A 293 -6.19 -26.33 6.44
N ASN A 294 -7.30 -26.04 7.13
CA ASN A 294 -8.47 -26.91 7.22
C ASN A 294 -9.72 -26.32 6.56
N SER A 295 -10.63 -27.19 6.09
CA SER A 295 -11.93 -26.79 5.54
C SER A 295 -13.06 -27.62 6.17
N PRO A 296 -13.88 -27.03 7.07
CA PRO A 296 -13.81 -25.66 7.58
C PRO A 296 -12.60 -25.41 8.48
N PRO A 297 -12.17 -24.15 8.67
CA PRO A 297 -11.06 -23.83 9.56
C PRO A 297 -11.38 -24.22 11.01
N THR A 298 -10.36 -24.71 11.71
CA THR A 298 -10.42 -24.93 13.16
C THR A 298 -10.44 -23.60 13.90
N SER A 299 -11.27 -23.50 14.94
CA SER A 299 -11.33 -22.30 15.79
C SER A 299 -11.21 -22.73 17.24
N LEU A 300 -10.17 -22.23 17.89
CA LEU A 300 -9.78 -22.62 19.23
C LEU A 300 -9.80 -21.42 20.16
N ALA A 301 -10.19 -21.66 21.41
CA ALA A 301 -10.00 -20.71 22.49
C ALA A 301 -8.54 -20.70 22.95
N ALA A 302 -8.11 -19.62 23.61
CA ALA A 302 -6.76 -19.44 24.15
C ALA A 302 -6.15 -20.68 24.83
N SER A 303 -6.93 -21.40 25.66
CA SER A 303 -6.44 -22.56 26.42
C SER A 303 -6.15 -23.79 25.57
N ALA A 304 -6.64 -23.85 24.34
CA ALA A 304 -6.46 -24.96 23.41
C ALA A 304 -5.46 -24.64 22.27
N CYS A 305 -5.01 -23.39 22.15
CA CYS A 305 -4.02 -22.98 21.17
C CYS A 305 -2.62 -23.36 21.61
N LEU A 306 -1.95 -24.21 20.82
CA LEU A 306 -0.61 -24.71 21.12
C LEU A 306 0.48 -24.02 20.28
N PHE A 307 0.10 -23.12 19.36
CA PHE A 307 1.01 -22.41 18.45
C PHE A 307 1.79 -23.38 17.58
N SER A 308 1.05 -24.29 16.94
CA SER A 308 1.58 -25.43 16.19
C SER A 308 1.01 -25.57 14.78
N GLY A 309 0.52 -24.47 14.21
CA GLY A 309 -0.09 -24.38 12.89
C GLY A 309 -1.61 -24.47 12.95
N GLU A 310 -2.24 -23.89 13.97
CA GLU A 310 -3.70 -23.84 14.04
C GLU A 310 -4.31 -22.77 13.12
N ASP A 311 -5.52 -23.00 12.60
CA ASP A 311 -6.12 -22.00 11.68
C ASP A 311 -6.50 -20.72 12.45
N ILE A 312 -7.25 -20.83 13.55
CA ILE A 312 -7.77 -19.66 14.28
C ILE A 312 -7.64 -19.83 15.79
N CYS A 313 -7.01 -18.84 16.43
CA CYS A 313 -6.89 -18.72 17.87
C CYS A 313 -7.54 -17.43 18.40
N ASP A 314 -8.63 -17.57 19.16
CA ASP A 314 -9.26 -16.47 19.89
C ASP A 314 -8.74 -16.40 21.34
N PHE A 315 -7.81 -15.48 21.56
CA PHE A 315 -7.26 -15.13 22.87
C PHE A 315 -8.12 -14.14 23.65
N SER A 316 -9.06 -13.45 23.00
CA SER A 316 -10.03 -12.60 23.68
C SER A 316 -11.12 -13.41 24.39
N GLY A 317 -11.40 -14.62 23.88
CA GLY A 317 -12.46 -15.52 24.34
C GLY A 317 -13.88 -15.02 24.04
N ALA A 318 -14.01 -13.93 23.28
CA ALA A 318 -15.28 -13.29 22.97
C ALA A 318 -15.30 -12.67 21.55
N ALA A 319 -14.34 -12.99 20.69
CA ALA A 319 -14.33 -12.49 19.33
C ALA A 319 -15.45 -13.17 18.52
N SER A 320 -16.00 -12.43 17.56
CA SER A 320 -16.96 -12.98 16.61
C SER A 320 -16.34 -13.07 15.23
N ILE A 321 -15.96 -14.28 14.82
CA ILE A 321 -15.20 -14.52 13.59
C ILE A 321 -16.12 -15.22 12.58
N ASP A 322 -16.36 -14.57 11.45
CA ASP A 322 -17.23 -15.06 10.40
C ASP A 322 -16.43 -15.61 9.22
N THR A 323 -16.15 -16.91 9.27
CA THR A 323 -15.44 -17.63 8.20
C THR A 323 -16.37 -18.11 7.08
N GLY A 324 -17.69 -17.89 7.20
CA GLY A 324 -18.69 -18.42 6.28
C GLY A 324 -18.98 -19.92 6.43
N ALA A 325 -18.31 -20.63 7.35
CA ALA A 325 -18.50 -22.06 7.60
C ALA A 325 -19.48 -22.40 8.73
N MET A 326 -19.99 -21.42 9.49
CA MET A 326 -20.87 -21.68 10.63
C MET A 326 -22.34 -21.94 10.21
N PRO A 327 -23.04 -22.90 10.85
CA PRO A 327 -24.42 -23.29 10.50
C PRO A 327 -25.50 -22.24 10.84
N ARG A 328 -25.13 -21.10 11.42
CA ARG A 328 -26.01 -19.92 11.55
C ARG A 328 -25.19 -18.66 11.23
N PRO A 329 -25.14 -18.21 9.96
CA PRO A 329 -24.58 -16.90 9.67
C PRO A 329 -25.36 -15.85 10.47
N ASN A 330 -24.66 -14.99 11.22
CA ASN A 330 -25.24 -13.72 11.63
C ASN A 330 -24.98 -12.74 10.47
N PRO A 331 -25.95 -12.52 9.56
CA PRO A 331 -25.76 -11.68 8.39
C PRO A 331 -25.44 -10.21 8.75
N ASN A 332 -25.60 -9.83 10.02
CA ASN A 332 -25.36 -8.47 10.50
C ASN A 332 -23.97 -8.27 11.15
N LEU A 333 -23.16 -9.32 11.32
CA LEU A 333 -21.80 -9.16 11.89
C LEU A 333 -20.89 -8.25 11.06
N CYS A 334 -21.16 -8.19 9.76
CA CYS A 334 -20.39 -7.38 8.82
C CYS A 334 -21.10 -6.07 8.43
N GLY A 335 -22.27 -5.75 9.02
CA GLY A 335 -23.03 -4.55 8.67
C GLY A 335 -22.35 -3.26 9.17
N LEU A 336 -22.23 -2.28 8.27
CA LEU A 336 -21.62 -0.95 8.47
C LEU A 336 -22.01 -0.26 9.79
#